data_AF-A0A5A4MKW4-F1
#
_entry.id   AF-A0A5A4MKW4-F1
#
_cell.length_a   1.000
_cell.length_b   1.000
_cell.length_c   1.000
_cell.angle_alpha   90.00
_cell.angle_beta   90.00
_cell.angle_gamma   90.00
#
_symmetry.space_group_name_H-M   'P 1'
#
loop_
_entity.id
_entity.type
_entity.pdbx_description
1 polymer ?
#
loop_
_entity_poly.entity_id
_entity_poly.type
_entity_poly.pdbx_seq_one_letter_code
_entity_poly.pdbx_strand_id
1 'polypeptide(L)'
;MLFVPVTGLWMSALGVVGLALNLRAYDFVSQEIRAAEDPEFETFYTKNILLNEGIRAWMAAQDQPHENLIFPEEVLPRGNAL
;
A
#
# COMPACT_ATOMS: atom_id res chain seq x y z
N MET A 1 6.33 -3.53 -33.78
CA MET A 1 7.26 -3.37 -32.63
C MET A 1 7.02 -2.08 -31.83
N LEU A 2 6.55 -0.98 -32.45
CA LEU A 2 6.31 0.29 -31.75
C LEU A 2 5.08 0.29 -30.81
N PHE A 3 3.98 -0.37 -31.18
CA PHE A 3 2.72 -0.31 -30.43
C PHE A 3 2.82 -0.78 -28.98
N VAL A 4 3.40 -1.96 -28.73
CA VAL A 4 3.47 -2.57 -27.39
C VAL A 4 4.17 -1.67 -26.35
N PRO A 5 5.41 -1.21 -26.56
CA PRO A 5 6.08 -0.36 -25.57
C PRO A 5 5.43 1.03 -25.44
N VAL A 6 4.95 1.61 -26.55
CA VAL A 6 4.34 2.94 -26.52
C VAL A 6 3.01 2.90 -25.76
N THR A 7 2.13 1.95 -26.05
CA THR A 7 0.85 1.80 -25.33
C THR A 7 1.07 1.48 -23.85
N GLY A 8 2.07 0.66 -23.51
CA GLY A 8 2.41 0.38 -22.11
C GLY A 8 2.77 1.65 -21.32
N LEU A 9 3.61 2.52 -21.90
CA LEU A 9 3.96 3.81 -21.30
C LEU A 9 2.72 4.71 -21.13
N TRP A 10 1.87 4.80 -22.16
CA TRP A 10 0.63 5.57 -22.09
C TRP A 10 -0.29 5.10 -20.96
N MET A 11 -0.53 3.79 -20.83
CA MET A 11 -1.39 3.26 -19.78
C MET A 11 -0.80 3.49 -18.38
N SER A 12 0.52 3.34 -18.21
CA SER A 12 1.18 3.62 -16.93
C SER A 12 1.09 5.09 -16.53
N ALA A 13 1.25 6.01 -17.48
CA ALA A 13 1.16 7.44 -17.24
C ALA A 13 -0.24 7.86 -16.78
N LEU A 14 -1.29 7.29 -17.37
CA LEU A 14 -2.67 7.53 -16.93
C LEU A 14 -2.87 7.11 -15.46
N GLY A 15 -2.33 5.97 -15.05
CA GLY A 15 -2.37 5.52 -13.65
C GLY A 15 -1.65 6.50 -12.71
N VAL A 16 -0.44 6.95 -13.08
CA VAL A 16 0.35 7.91 -12.28
C VAL A 16 -0.36 9.26 -12.12
N VAL A 17 -1.07 9.74 -13.13
CA VAL A 17 -1.89 10.96 -13.03
C VAL A 17 -2.98 10.81 -11.96
N GLY A 18 -3.58 9.63 -11.81
CA GLY A 18 -4.51 9.34 -10.72
C GLY A 18 -3.83 9.35 -9.35
N LEU A 19 -2.62 8.78 -9.24
CA LEU A 19 -1.84 8.78 -8.00
C LEU A 19 -1.49 10.18 -7.51
N ALA A 20 -1.31 11.15 -8.41
CA ALA A 20 -1.08 12.55 -8.04
C ALA A 20 -2.24 13.15 -7.22
N LEU A 21 -3.44 12.59 -7.34
CA LEU A 21 -4.65 12.95 -6.58
C LEU A 21 -5.01 11.93 -5.50
N ASN A 22 -4.10 11.00 -5.16
CA ASN A 22 -4.34 9.85 -4.30
C ASN A 22 -5.47 8.89 -4.77
N LEU A 23 -5.89 8.98 -6.04
CA LEU A 23 -6.87 8.08 -6.65
C LEU A 23 -6.22 6.74 -6.98
N ARG A 24 -6.26 5.83 -6.00
CA ARG A 24 -5.58 4.54 -6.05
C ARG A 24 -6.56 3.39 -6.21
N ALA A 25 -6.17 2.40 -6.99
CA ALA A 25 -6.70 1.04 -6.85
C ALA A 25 -6.00 0.36 -5.66
N TYR A 26 -6.22 0.92 -4.45
CA TYR A 26 -5.56 0.45 -3.23
C TYR A 26 -6.27 -0.79 -2.67
N ASP A 27 -7.61 -0.72 -2.55
CA ASP A 27 -8.38 -1.80 -1.94
C ASP A 27 -9.42 -2.44 -2.87
N PHE A 28 -9.66 -3.73 -2.66
CA PHE A 28 -10.89 -4.40 -3.09
C PHE A 28 -11.86 -4.45 -1.91
N VAL A 29 -12.89 -3.60 -1.94
CA VAL A 29 -13.90 -3.49 -0.87
C VAL A 29 -14.52 -4.84 -0.51
N SER A 30 -14.75 -5.72 -1.49
CA SER A 30 -15.29 -7.06 -1.23
C SER A 30 -14.34 -7.96 -0.44
N GLN A 31 -13.02 -7.81 -0.62
CA GLN A 31 -12.04 -8.56 0.16
C GLN A 31 -11.92 -7.99 1.57
N GLU A 32 -11.93 -6.66 1.73
CA GLU A 32 -11.90 -6.02 3.05
C GLU A 32 -13.10 -6.43 3.90
N ILE A 33 -14.31 -6.42 3.31
CA ILE A 33 -15.53 -6.86 4.01
C ILE A 33 -15.39 -8.31 4.48
N ARG A 34 -14.92 -9.20 3.60
CA ARG A 34 -14.77 -10.61 3.97
C ARG A 34 -13.70 -10.82 5.04
N ALA A 35 -12.54 -10.19 4.90
CA ALA A 35 -11.45 -10.30 5.85
C ALA A 35 -11.79 -9.69 7.23
N ALA A 36 -12.63 -8.65 7.25
CA ALA A 36 -13.12 -8.05 8.49
C ALA A 36 -14.11 -8.95 9.24
N GLU A 37 -14.91 -9.74 8.53
CA GLU A 37 -15.87 -10.67 9.14
C GLU A 37 -15.27 -12.04 9.48
N ASP A 38 -14.29 -12.50 8.70
CA ASP A 38 -13.69 -13.84 8.80
C ASP A 38 -12.17 -13.75 9.02
N PRO A 39 -11.69 -13.90 10.28
CA PRO A 39 -10.26 -13.83 10.61
C PRO A 39 -9.39 -14.93 9.96
N GLU A 40 -10.01 -16.01 9.46
CA GLU A 40 -9.28 -17.07 8.76
C GLU A 40 -9.15 -16.79 7.26
N PHE A 41 -9.85 -15.77 6.75
CA PHE A 41 -9.78 -15.39 5.34
C PHE A 41 -8.50 -14.61 5.04
N GLU A 42 -7.56 -15.27 4.38
CA GLU A 42 -6.29 -14.67 3.97
C GLU A 42 -6.04 -14.88 2.46
N THR A 43 -5.58 -13.83 1.78
CA THR A 43 -5.16 -13.90 0.38
C THR A 43 -3.81 -13.18 0.21
N PHE A 44 -3.16 -13.35 -0.94
CA PHE A 44 -1.97 -12.54 -1.25
C PHE A 44 -2.24 -11.04 -1.23
N TYR A 45 -3.47 -10.61 -1.54
CA TYR A 45 -3.85 -9.21 -1.50
C TYR A 45 -3.85 -8.68 -0.05
N THR A 46 -4.49 -9.37 0.91
CA THR A 46 -4.52 -8.91 2.31
C THR A 46 -3.12 -8.95 2.94
N LYS A 47 -2.30 -9.95 2.60
CA LYS A 47 -0.90 -10.02 3.02
C LYS A 47 -0.06 -8.84 2.53
N ASN A 48 -0.28 -8.37 1.31
CA ASN A 48 0.44 -7.22 0.77
C ASN A 48 0.04 -5.92 1.47
N ILE A 49 -1.20 -5.80 1.97
CA ILE A 49 -1.61 -4.64 2.78
C ILE A 49 -0.82 -4.55 4.08
N LEU A 50 -0.60 -5.67 4.77
CA LEU A 50 0.23 -5.71 5.99
C LEU A 50 1.68 -5.26 5.71
N LEU A 51 2.26 -5.66 4.57
CA LEU A 51 3.59 -5.20 4.17
C LEU A 51 3.59 -3.68 3.91
N ASN A 52 2.56 -3.16 3.26
CA ASN A 52 2.43 -1.73 2.99
C ASN A 52 2.25 -0.91 4.27
N GLU A 53 1.55 -1.43 5.28
CA GLU A 53 1.44 -0.82 6.61
C GLU A 53 2.80 -0.72 7.30
N GLY A 54 3.59 -1.80 7.24
CA GLY A 54 4.97 -1.81 7.69
C GLY A 54 5.79 -0.72 7.00
N ILE A 55 5.81 -0.70 5.67
CA ILE A 55 6.56 0.31 4.89
C ILE A 55 6.19 1.73 5.32
N ARG A 56 4.88 2.04 5.45
CA ARG A 56 4.43 3.38 5.84
C ARG A 56 4.90 3.75 7.25
N ALA A 57 4.65 2.91 8.25
CA ALA A 57 4.98 3.23 9.63
C ALA A 57 6.50 3.34 9.86
N TRP A 58 7.27 2.44 9.26
CA TRP A 58 8.71 2.36 9.46
C TRP A 58 9.50 3.42 8.67
N MET A 59 9.01 3.85 7.50
CA MET A 59 9.72 4.83 6.68
C MET A 59 9.27 6.28 6.91
N ALA A 60 7.99 6.51 7.26
CA ALA A 60 7.41 7.86 7.22
C ALA A 60 8.15 8.88 8.11
N ALA A 61 8.63 8.49 9.31
CA ALA A 61 9.31 9.42 10.20
C ALA A 61 10.60 10.02 9.60
N GLN A 62 11.29 9.27 8.74
CA GLN A 62 12.51 9.75 8.06
C GLN A 62 12.23 10.31 6.67
N ASP A 63 11.31 9.69 5.93
CA ASP A 63 10.96 10.10 4.55
C ASP A 63 10.13 11.39 4.52
N GLN A 64 9.38 11.67 5.59
CA GLN A 64 8.54 12.85 5.74
C GLN A 64 8.97 13.68 6.97
N PRO A 65 10.19 14.22 6.99
CA PRO A 65 10.75 14.90 8.17
C PRO A 65 9.96 16.16 8.55
N HIS A 66 9.25 16.77 7.59
CA HIS A 66 8.42 17.94 7.82
C HIS A 66 7.17 17.66 8.67
N GLU A 67 6.73 16.40 8.75
CA GLU A 67 5.60 15.98 9.57
C GLU A 67 5.98 15.80 11.06
N ASN A 68 7.28 15.81 11.39
CA ASN A 68 7.80 15.63 12.75
C ASN A 68 7.21 14.41 13.47
N LEU A 69 7.03 13.30 12.74
CA LEU A 69 6.42 12.08 13.26
C LEU A 69 7.34 11.42 14.29
N ILE A 70 6.78 11.13 15.47
CA ILE A 70 7.44 10.36 16.52
C ILE A 70 6.51 9.19 16.85
N PHE A 71 6.88 7.99 16.39
CA PHE A 71 6.17 6.76 16.70
C PHE A 71 6.89 6.02 17.84
N PRO A 72 6.24 5.83 19.00
CA PRO A 72 6.75 4.92 20.03
C PRO A 72 6.93 3.48 19.51
N GLU A 73 7.84 2.70 20.09
CA GLU A 73 8.11 1.33 19.63
C GLU A 73 6.86 0.43 19.67
N GLU A 74 5.98 0.63 20.65
CA GLU A 74 4.77 -0.16 20.86
C GLU A 74 3.71 -0.01 19.75
N VAL A 75 3.75 1.08 18.98
CA VAL A 75 2.78 1.32 17.88
C VAL A 75 3.31 0.89 16.51
N LEU A 76 4.59 0.51 16.42
CA LEU A 76 5.18 0.07 15.16
C LEU A 76 4.69 -1.35 14.83
N PRO A 77 4.05 -1.57 13.67
CA PRO A 77 3.57 -2.88 13.29
C PRO A 77 4.75 -3.82 13.04
N ARG A 78 4.74 -4.97 13.71
CA ARG A 78 5.75 -6.04 13.57
C ARG A 78 5.08 -7.41 13.57
N GLY A 79 5.64 -8.31 12.77
CA GLY A 79 5.38 -9.74 12.92
C GLY A 79 6.09 -10.29 14.16
N ASN A 80 5.78 -11.53 14.52
CA ASN A 80 6.41 -12.17 15.67
C ASN A 80 7.92 -12.36 15.45
N ALA A 81 8.74 -11.99 16.44
CA ALA A 81 10.18 -12.24 16.54
C ALA A 81 11.13 -11.56 15.52
N LEU A 82 10.63 -10.74 14.59
CA LEU A 82 11.46 -9.88 13.73
C LEU A 82 11.71 -8.55 14.40
#